data_AF-K9UEQ6-F1
#
_entry.id   AF-K9UEQ6-F1
#
_cell.length_a   1.000
_cell.length_b   1.000
_cell.length_c   1.000
_cell.angle_alpha   90.00
_cell.angle_beta   90.00
_cell.angle_gamma   90.00
#
_symmetry.space_group_name_H-M   'P 1'
#
loop_
_entity.id
_entity.type
_entity.pdbx_description
1 polymer ?
#
loop_
_entity_poly.entity_id
_entity_poly.type
_entity_poly.pdbx_seq_one_letter_code
_entity_poly.pdbx_strand_id
1 'polypeptide(L)' 'MLKSYEAIYENGKIVWLVDRPSVHSARVVVTVLAETLLPTTKCRTFPTELAGTVQILGDIVSPIIDGEDWDRSC' A
#
# COMPACT_ATOMS: atom_id res chain seq x y z
N MET A 1 15.42 -22.62 -18.21
CA MET A 1 14.58 -22.35 -17.02
C MET A 1 14.85 -20.92 -16.57
N LEU A 2 13.81 -20.15 -16.28
CA LEU A 2 13.96 -18.79 -15.73
C LEU A 2 14.25 -18.90 -14.22
N LYS A 3 15.12 -18.02 -13.72
CA LYS A 3 15.38 -17.87 -12.28
C LYS A 3 14.94 -16.48 -11.86
N SER A 4 14.13 -16.41 -10.81
CA SER A 4 13.70 -15.17 -10.18
C SER A 4 14.66 -14.84 -9.05
N TYR A 5 14.95 -13.56 -8.88
CA TYR A 5 15.81 -13.05 -7.81
C TYR A 5 15.10 -11.90 -7.11
N GLU A 6 15.19 -11.86 -5.80
CA GLU A 6 14.59 -10.80 -4.98
C GLU A 6 15.67 -9.89 -4.40
N ALA A 7 15.37 -8.60 -4.43
CA ALA A 7 16.25 -7.57 -3.93
C ALA A 7 15.43 -6.36 -3.47
N ILE A 8 15.98 -5.63 -2.51
CA ILE A 8 15.47 -4.33 -2.09
C ILE A 8 16.07 -3.26 -3.00
N TYR A 9 15.21 -2.43 -3.58
CA TYR A 9 15.63 -1.23 -4.28
C TYR A 9 15.55 -0.03 -3.33
N GLU A 10 16.70 0.55 -2.99
CA GLU A 10 16.79 1.68 -2.07
C GLU A 10 17.70 2.74 -2.66
N ASN A 11 17.16 3.94 -2.91
CA ASN A 11 17.93 5.11 -3.38
C ASN A 11 18.83 4.84 -4.61
N GLY A 12 18.32 4.10 -5.59
CA GLY A 12 19.10 3.75 -6.79
C GLY A 12 20.03 2.56 -6.64
N LYS A 13 20.08 1.94 -5.45
CA LYS A 13 20.90 0.76 -5.17
C LYS A 13 20.02 -0.48 -5.05
N ILE A 14 20.56 -1.60 -5.52
CA ILE A 14 19.94 -2.92 -5.42
C ILE A 14 20.69 -3.70 -4.35
N VAL A 15 19.97 -4.12 -3.31
CA VAL A 15 20.48 -4.96 -2.23
C VAL A 15 19.82 -6.34 -2.35
N TRP A 16 20.58 -7.35 -2.77
CA TRP A 16 20.09 -8.71 -2.91
C TRP A 16 19.71 -9.30 -1.55
N LEU A 17 18.52 -9.91 -1.46
CA LEU A 17 18.05 -10.51 -0.21
C LEU A 17 18.69 -11.87 0.05
N VAL A 18 18.88 -12.67 -0.99
CA VAL A 18 19.40 -14.04 -0.89
C VAL A 18 20.55 -14.24 -1.89
N ASP A 19 20.23 -14.70 -3.09
CA ASP A 19 21.22 -15.04 -4.10
C ASP A 19 21.38 -13.91 -5.12
N ARG A 20 22.63 -13.66 -5.50
CA ARG A 20 22.95 -12.78 -6.63
C ARG A 20 23.04 -13.59 -7.92
N PRO A 21 22.56 -13.05 -9.06
CA PRO A 21 22.79 -13.67 -10.36
C PRO A 21 24.30 -13.80 -10.66
N SER A 22 24.78 -15.02 -10.92
CA SER A 22 26.18 -15.31 -11.29
C SER A 22 26.42 -15.18 -12.80
N VAL A 23 25.96 -14.07 -13.39
CA VAL A 23 26.06 -13.82 -14.84
C VAL A 23 26.82 -12.52 -15.11
N HIS A 24 27.61 -12.51 -16.18
CA HIS A 24 28.32 -11.31 -16.63
C HIS A 24 27.41 -10.35 -17.43
N SER A 25 26.52 -10.91 -18.25
CA SER A 25 25.53 -10.16 -19.04
C SER A 25 24.28 -11.02 -19.28
N ALA A 26 23.10 -10.42 -19.14
CA ALA A 26 21.81 -11.07 -19.37
C ALA A 26 20.72 -10.02 -19.65
N ARG A 27 19.66 -10.43 -20.35
CA ARG A 27 18.42 -9.65 -20.43
C ARG A 27 17.62 -9.83 -19.14
N VAL A 28 17.23 -8.73 -18.51
CA VAL A 28 16.54 -8.73 -17.20
C VAL A 28 15.11 -8.24 -17.36
N VAL A 29 14.18 -8.86 -16.61
CA VAL A 29 12.81 -8.38 -16.42
C VAL A 29 12.69 -7.93 -14.96
N VAL A 30 12.26 -6.70 -14.73
CA VAL A 30 12.17 -6.09 -13.39
C VAL A 30 10.70 -5.96 -13.01
N THR A 31 10.34 -6.50 -11.85
CA THR A 31 9.04 -6.31 -11.21
C THR A 31 9.26 -5.49 -9.95
N VAL A 32 8.64 -4.31 -9.87
CA VAL A 32 8.73 -3.44 -8.70
C VAL A 32 7.46 -3.61 -7.87
N LEU A 33 7.62 -4.11 -6.65
CA LEU A 33 6.57 -4.09 -5.63
C LEU A 33 6.68 -2.74 -4.92
N ALA A 34 5.92 -1.75 -5.39
CA ALA A 34 5.77 -0.52 -4.62
C ALA A 34 4.97 -0.89 -3.36
N GLU A 35 5.56 -0.70 -2.18
CA GLU A 35 4.73 -0.53 -0.98
C GLU A 35 3.97 0.77 -1.19
N THR A 36 2.76 0.64 -1.73
CA THR A 36 1.77 1.68 -1.54
C THR A 36 1.60 1.73 -0.03
N LEU A 37 2.27 2.69 0.62
CA LEU A 37 1.72 3.28 1.83
C LEU A 37 0.36 3.77 1.37
N LEU A 38 -0.65 2.89 1.43
CA LEU A 38 -2.04 3.29 1.26
C LEU A 38 -2.13 4.55 2.12
N PRO A 39 -2.60 5.69 1.55
CA PRO A 39 -2.86 6.84 2.39
C PRO A 39 -3.63 6.26 3.57
N THR A 40 -3.14 6.50 4.79
CA THR A 40 -3.88 6.07 5.98
C THR A 40 -5.16 6.86 5.90
N THR A 41 -6.16 6.30 5.22
CA THR A 41 -7.41 6.95 4.92
C THR A 41 -7.93 7.25 6.29
N LYS A 42 -7.93 8.54 6.67
CA LYS A 42 -8.42 8.96 7.97
C LYS A 42 -9.89 8.62 7.99
N CYS A 43 -10.20 7.41 8.43
CA CYS A 43 -11.55 6.94 8.54
C CYS A 43 -12.24 7.83 9.57
N ARG A 44 -13.51 8.16 9.31
CA ARG A 44 -14.27 8.98 10.23
C ARG A 44 -14.38 8.24 11.55
N THR A 45 -13.83 8.82 12.61
CA THR A 45 -13.96 8.28 13.96
C THR A 45 -15.12 8.97 14.66
N PHE A 46 -15.96 8.17 15.34
CA PHE A 46 -17.03 8.72 16.16
C PHE A 46 -16.43 9.51 17.36
N PRO A 47 -16.92 10.72 17.65
CA PRO A 47 -16.48 11.49 18.80
C PRO A 47 -16.89 10.76 20.10
N THR A 48 -15.90 10.25 20.83
CA THR A 48 -16.12 9.40 22.01
C THR A 48 -16.88 10.12 23.13
N GLU A 49 -16.82 11.45 23.18
CA GLU A 49 -17.52 12.28 24.17
C GLU A 49 -19.05 12.18 24.07
N LEU A 50 -19.57 11.74 22.92
CA LEU A 50 -21.01 11.56 22.68
C LEU A 50 -21.47 10.10 22.87
N ALA A 51 -20.58 9.21 23.32
CA ALA A 51 -20.90 7.80 23.47
C ALA A 51 -22.00 7.59 24.54
N GLY A 52 -23.10 6.94 24.16
CA GLY A 52 -24.22 6.64 25.05
C GLY A 52 -25.20 7.79 25.30
N THR A 53 -24.92 9.00 24.81
CA THR A 53 -25.84 10.16 24.94
C THR A 53 -26.64 10.43 23.67
N VAL A 54 -26.23 9.85 22.54
CA VAL A 54 -26.88 10.05 21.24
C VAL A 54 -27.30 8.72 20.62
N GLN A 55 -28.39 8.76 19.85
CA GLN A 55 -28.81 7.65 19.00
C GLN A 55 -28.33 7.90 17.58
N ILE A 56 -27.66 6.91 17.00
CA ILE A 56 -27.20 6.97 15.61
C ILE A 56 -28.38 6.57 14.70
N LEU A 57 -28.74 7.46 13.77
CA LEU A 57 -29.73 7.19 12.73
C LEU A 57 -29.02 6.92 11.40
N GLY A 58 -28.77 5.65 11.10
CA GLY A 58 -28.07 5.22 9.88
C GLY A 58 -26.57 4.95 10.10
N ASP A 59 -25.82 4.82 9.01
CA ASP A 59 -24.36 4.64 9.08
C ASP A 59 -23.65 5.98 8.91
N ILE A 60 -22.87 6.36 9.93
CA ILE A 60 -22.12 7.64 9.96
C ILE A 60 -20.61 7.44 9.77
N VAL A 61 -20.15 6.20 9.79
CA VAL A 61 -18.73 5.85 9.74
C VAL A 61 -18.34 5.49 8.31
N SER A 62 -19.20 4.75 7.61
CA SER A 62 -18.93 4.33 6.24
C SER A 62 -18.84 5.53 5.28
N PRO A 63 -17.87 5.50 4.35
CA PRO A 63 -17.76 6.52 3.33
C PRO A 63 -18.96 6.44 2.36
N ILE A 64 -19.35 7.60 1.81
CA ILE A 64 -20.45 7.69 0.83
C ILE A 64 -20.01 7.12 -0.53
N ILE A 65 -18.70 7.07 -0.76
CA ILE A 65 -18.07 6.64 -2.01
C ILE A 65 -17.11 5.50 -1.66
N ASP A 66 -17.04 4.48 -2.53
CA ASP A 66 -16.13 3.36 -2.33
C ASP A 66 -14.67 3.83 -2.32
N GLY A 67 -13.83 3.15 -1.54
CA GLY A 67 -12.45 3.58 -1.28
C GLY A 67 -11.59 3.78 -2.54
N GLU A 68 -11.92 3.10 -3.64
CA GLU A 68 -11.22 3.18 -4.92
C GLU A 68 -11.48 4.51 -5.68
N ASP A 69 -12.62 5.16 -5.47
CA ASP A 69 -12.97 6.45 -6.09
C ASP A 69 -12.44 7.66 -5.29
N TRP A 70 -12.04 7.45 -4.03
CA TRP A 70 -11.46 8.49 -3.18
C TRP A 70 -10.03 8.88 -3.62
N ASP A 71 -9.29 7.96 -4.23
CA ASP A 71 -7.90 8.14 -4.65
C ASP A 71 -7.71 9.09 -5.85
N ARG A 72 -8.79 9.58 -6.49
CA ARG A 72 -8.72 10.42 -7.69
C ARG A 72 -8.92 11.92 -7.48
N SER A 73 -9.14 12.39 -6.25
CA SER A 73 -9.48 13.80 -5.97
C SER A 73 -8.48 14.58 -5.11
N CYS A 74 -7.27 14.06 -4.87
CA CYS A 74 -6.19 14.75 -4.15
C CYS A 74 -4.87 14.70 -4.92
#